data_AF-A0A2E4Y4R5-F1
#
_entry.id   AF-A0A2E4Y4R5-F1
#
_cell.length_a   1.000
_cell.length_b   1.000
_cell.length_c   1.000
_cell.angle_alpha   90.00
_cell.angle_beta   90.00
_cell.angle_gamma   90.00
#
_symmetry.space_group_name_H-M   'P 1'
#
loop_
_entity.id
_entity.type
_entity.pdbx_description
1 polymer ?
#
loop_
_entity_poly.entity_id
_entity_poly.type
_entity_poly.pdbx_seq_one_letter_code
_entity_poly.pdbx_strand_id
1 'polypeptide(L)'
;MTISKINTNNITNLSPNTCSFDYPFYTFFFFLISFLFFSTKAKAITWEVVGPCHKQPIAKGHFKVRDLDKNSVGKTTLSIFEETKLSFEGNEAMIKHIEGFPGKFETIELGGQDYRSLGWCYEINGKQPPLYMNKVYFQSQNDHLTWVLGQASYIEGNWTEYCTPVHRFNYSFFCKE
;
A
#
# COMPACT_ATOMS: atom_id res chain seq x y z
N MET A 1 -68.02 -24.02 84.27
CA MET A 1 -67.50 -22.81 83.62
C MET A 1 -67.17 -23.18 82.18
N THR A 2 -67.91 -22.57 81.27
CA THR A 2 -67.84 -22.57 79.79
C THR A 2 -66.40 -22.21 79.32
N ILE A 3 -65.82 -22.63 78.18
CA ILE A 3 -66.07 -22.38 76.74
C ILE A 3 -64.96 -23.16 76.01
N SER A 4 -65.26 -24.13 75.12
CA SER A 4 -65.39 -24.04 73.65
C SER A 4 -64.08 -23.98 72.82
N LYS A 5 -64.05 -24.91 71.86
CA LYS A 5 -63.14 -25.11 70.71
C LYS A 5 -62.81 -23.84 69.93
N ILE A 6 -61.60 -23.79 69.38
CA ILE A 6 -61.34 -23.11 68.10
C ILE A 6 -60.56 -24.05 67.17
N ASN A 7 -61.11 -24.16 65.98
CA ASN A 7 -60.68 -24.87 64.79
C ASN A 7 -60.10 -23.83 63.83
N THR A 8 -58.95 -24.07 63.20
CA THR A 8 -58.58 -23.33 61.99
C THR A 8 -57.72 -24.19 61.06
N ASN A 9 -58.29 -24.39 59.88
CA ASN A 9 -57.77 -25.09 58.72
C ASN A 9 -56.68 -24.27 57.98
N ASN A 10 -55.99 -25.00 57.09
CA ASN A 10 -55.51 -24.57 55.77
C ASN A 10 -54.45 -23.47 55.69
N ILE A 11 -53.21 -23.91 55.46
CA ILE A 11 -52.19 -23.13 54.75
C ILE A 11 -51.91 -23.84 53.43
N THR A 12 -52.48 -23.29 52.37
CA THR A 12 -52.20 -23.61 50.97
C THR A 12 -50.75 -23.26 50.62
N ASN A 13 -49.99 -24.25 50.16
CA ASN A 13 -48.67 -24.05 49.57
C ASN A 13 -48.81 -23.31 48.22
N LEU A 14 -48.25 -22.11 48.15
CA LEU A 14 -48.11 -21.32 46.93
C LEU A 14 -46.95 -21.87 46.07
N SER A 15 -47.28 -22.18 44.82
CA SER A 15 -46.33 -22.51 43.75
C SER A 15 -45.42 -21.31 43.44
N PRO A 16 -44.11 -21.52 43.22
CA PRO A 16 -43.22 -20.46 42.74
C PRO A 16 -43.52 -20.16 41.27
N ASN A 17 -43.92 -18.91 41.01
CA ASN A 17 -44.01 -18.35 39.66
C ASN A 17 -42.60 -18.27 39.06
N THR A 18 -42.33 -19.08 38.04
CA THR A 18 -41.16 -18.95 37.17
C THR A 18 -41.41 -17.80 36.19
N CYS A 19 -40.84 -16.62 36.47
CA CYS A 19 -40.74 -15.54 35.50
C CYS A 19 -39.63 -15.88 34.48
N SER A 20 -40.00 -16.50 33.37
CA SER A 20 -39.15 -16.59 32.18
C SER A 20 -39.10 -15.21 31.53
N PHE A 21 -37.98 -14.50 31.71
CA PHE A 21 -37.68 -13.30 30.94
C PHE A 21 -37.22 -13.72 29.53
N ASP A 22 -38.10 -13.52 28.56
CA ASP A 22 -37.81 -13.70 27.14
C ASP A 22 -36.88 -12.56 26.67
N TYR A 23 -35.60 -12.86 26.43
CA TYR A 23 -34.63 -11.93 25.83
C TYR A 23 -34.27 -12.24 24.36
N PRO A 24 -35.21 -12.50 23.43
CA PRO A 24 -34.85 -12.85 22.05
C PRO A 24 -34.33 -11.66 21.22
N PHE A 25 -34.44 -10.42 21.72
CA PHE A 25 -34.15 -9.21 20.91
C PHE A 25 -32.69 -8.72 21.00
N TYR A 26 -31.98 -8.95 22.12
CA TYR A 26 -30.61 -8.44 22.30
C TYR A 26 -29.53 -9.32 21.66
N THR A 27 -29.77 -10.63 21.55
CA THR A 27 -28.85 -11.58 20.91
C THR A 27 -28.73 -11.34 19.41
N PHE A 28 -29.82 -10.90 18.75
CA PHE A 28 -29.80 -10.56 17.33
C PHE A 28 -28.96 -9.30 17.03
N PHE A 29 -29.03 -8.30 17.92
CA PHE A 29 -28.28 -7.05 17.76
C PHE A 29 -26.77 -7.24 17.96
N PHE A 30 -26.35 -8.10 18.91
CA PHE A 30 -24.95 -8.44 19.12
C PHE A 30 -24.35 -9.24 17.94
N PHE A 31 -25.12 -10.14 17.32
CA PHE A 31 -24.68 -10.86 16.12
C PHE A 31 -24.48 -9.95 14.91
N LEU A 32 -25.36 -8.95 14.73
CA LEU A 32 -25.26 -8.00 13.62
C LEU A 32 -24.03 -7.08 13.74
N ILE A 33 -23.65 -6.70 14.97
CA ILE A 33 -22.42 -5.94 15.25
C ILE A 33 -21.17 -6.82 15.01
N SER A 34 -21.22 -8.11 15.35
CA SER A 34 -20.08 -9.02 15.12
C SER A 34 -19.77 -9.26 13.64
N PHE A 35 -20.76 -9.16 12.74
CA PHE A 35 -20.55 -9.35 11.30
C PHE A 35 -19.88 -8.14 10.62
N LEU A 36 -20.04 -6.93 11.19
CA LEU A 36 -19.44 -5.69 10.67
C LEU A 36 -17.91 -5.59 10.89
N PHE A 37 -17.32 -6.48 11.70
CA PHE A 37 -15.87 -6.51 11.95
C PHE A 37 -15.06 -7.40 10.99
N PHE A 38 -15.71 -8.12 10.07
CA PHE A 38 -15.00 -8.82 8.98
C PHE A 38 -14.56 -7.82 7.90
N SER A 39 -13.58 -6.98 8.23
CA SER A 39 -12.91 -6.12 7.27
C SER A 39 -12.08 -6.99 6.33
N THR A 40 -12.64 -7.34 5.17
CA THR A 40 -11.87 -8.03 4.12
C THR A 40 -10.74 -7.11 3.68
N LYS A 41 -9.49 -7.48 3.98
CA LYS A 41 -8.34 -6.75 3.45
C LYS A 41 -8.32 -6.97 1.94
N ALA A 42 -8.71 -5.94 1.20
CA ALA A 42 -8.60 -5.95 -0.24
C ALA A 42 -7.13 -6.21 -0.61
N LYS A 43 -6.88 -7.34 -1.29
CA LYS A 43 -5.56 -7.71 -1.79
C LYS A 43 -5.24 -6.81 -2.98
N ALA A 44 -4.27 -5.91 -2.79
CA ALA A 44 -3.81 -4.96 -3.79
C ALA A 44 -2.34 -4.67 -3.50
N ILE A 45 -1.52 -4.61 -4.56
CA ILE A 45 -0.12 -4.23 -4.40
C ILE A 45 -0.06 -2.83 -3.81
N THR A 46 1.02 -2.54 -3.09
CA THR A 46 1.34 -1.18 -2.67
C THR A 46 2.31 -0.59 -3.66
N TRP A 47 2.21 0.71 -3.90
CA TRP A 47 3.14 1.39 -4.80
C TRP A 47 3.48 2.78 -4.29
N GLU A 48 4.68 3.24 -4.63
CA GLU A 48 5.13 4.60 -4.36
C GLU A 48 6.12 5.10 -5.41
N VAL A 49 6.16 6.42 -5.57
CA VAL A 49 7.12 7.14 -6.41
C VAL A 49 7.88 8.10 -5.53
N VAL A 50 9.19 7.91 -5.43
CA VAL A 50 10.11 8.73 -4.64
C VAL A 50 10.77 9.76 -5.55
N GLY A 51 10.51 11.03 -5.26
CA GLY A 51 11.04 12.16 -6.01
C GLY A 51 12.52 12.45 -5.71
N PRO A 52 13.09 13.48 -6.37
CA PRO A 52 14.51 13.82 -6.25
C PRO A 52 14.92 14.47 -4.93
N CYS A 53 13.98 15.06 -4.17
CA CYS A 53 14.34 15.97 -3.07
C CYS A 53 14.30 15.36 -1.68
N HIS A 54 13.34 14.48 -1.44
CA HIS A 54 13.13 13.90 -0.12
C HIS A 54 12.86 12.42 -0.26
N LYS A 55 13.12 11.68 0.82
CA LYS A 55 12.75 10.26 0.92
C LYS A 55 11.23 10.04 0.90
N GLN A 56 10.46 11.09 1.15
CA GLN A 56 9.00 11.03 1.15
C GLN A 56 8.48 10.85 -0.30
N PRO A 57 7.61 9.86 -0.55
CA PRO A 57 7.02 9.68 -1.87
C PRO A 57 6.20 10.88 -2.33
N ILE A 58 6.35 11.27 -3.59
CA ILE A 58 5.50 12.29 -4.24
C ILE A 58 4.11 11.73 -4.58
N ALA A 59 4.01 10.41 -4.74
CA ALA A 59 2.77 9.69 -4.95
C ALA A 59 2.88 8.29 -4.33
N LYS A 60 1.77 7.78 -3.81
CA LYS A 60 1.67 6.41 -3.29
C LYS A 60 0.22 5.94 -3.27
N GLY A 61 0.02 4.63 -3.29
CA GLY A 61 -1.32 4.07 -3.23
C GLY A 61 -1.35 2.55 -3.18
N HIS A 62 -2.55 2.04 -3.45
CA HIS A 62 -2.80 0.61 -3.63
C HIS A 62 -3.35 0.39 -5.03
N PHE A 63 -2.96 -0.70 -5.68
CA PHE A 63 -3.46 -1.04 -7.01
C PHE A 63 -3.76 -2.53 -7.11
N LYS A 64 -4.96 -2.87 -7.60
CA LYS A 64 -5.35 -4.27 -7.75
C LYS A 64 -4.93 -4.77 -9.13
N VAL A 65 -3.89 -5.59 -9.17
CA VAL A 65 -3.43 -6.21 -10.42
C VAL A 65 -4.39 -7.34 -10.77
N ARG A 66 -5.09 -7.25 -11.91
CA ARG A 66 -5.81 -8.42 -12.46
C ARG A 66 -4.78 -9.36 -13.08
N ASP A 67 -4.93 -10.68 -12.93
CA ASP A 67 -4.07 -11.68 -13.57
C ASP A 67 -2.56 -11.38 -13.46
N LEU A 68 -1.97 -11.66 -12.29
CA LEU A 68 -0.55 -11.37 -11.97
C LEU A 68 0.44 -11.94 -12.99
N ASP A 69 0.07 -13.05 -13.64
CA ASP A 69 0.86 -13.75 -14.66
C ASP A 69 0.75 -13.13 -16.07
N LYS A 70 -0.23 -12.24 -16.30
CA LYS A 70 -0.49 -11.62 -17.61
C LYS A 70 -0.16 -10.13 -17.65
N ASN A 71 -0.10 -9.47 -16.51
CA ASN A 71 0.20 -8.05 -16.43
C ASN A 71 1.62 -7.85 -15.86
N SER A 72 2.52 -7.42 -16.74
CA SER A 72 3.87 -7.05 -16.36
C SER A 72 3.87 -5.86 -15.40
N VAL A 73 4.98 -5.66 -14.69
CA VAL A 73 5.21 -4.48 -13.85
C VAL A 73 5.10 -3.22 -14.69
N GLY A 74 5.59 -3.25 -15.92
CA GLY A 74 5.50 -2.14 -16.85
C GLY A 74 4.08 -1.77 -17.19
N LYS A 75 3.28 -2.73 -17.67
CA LYS A 75 1.86 -2.50 -17.97
C LYS A 75 1.08 -2.02 -16.75
N THR A 76 1.34 -2.63 -15.59
CA THR A 76 0.72 -2.23 -14.32
C THR A 76 1.10 -0.80 -13.93
N THR A 77 2.36 -0.41 -14.12
CA THR A 77 2.84 0.95 -13.84
C THR A 77 2.11 1.97 -14.70
N LEU A 78 1.98 1.72 -16.00
CA LEU A 78 1.26 2.63 -16.90
C LEU A 78 -0.20 2.80 -16.45
N SER A 79 -0.89 1.70 -16.11
CA SER A 79 -2.26 1.76 -15.61
C SER A 79 -2.37 2.53 -14.29
N ILE A 80 -1.41 2.37 -13.38
CA ILE A 80 -1.36 3.13 -12.12
C ILE A 80 -1.26 4.62 -12.44
N PHE A 81 -0.29 5.03 -13.27
CA PHE A 81 -0.05 6.44 -13.55
C PHE A 81 -1.22 7.09 -14.31
N GLU A 82 -1.84 6.37 -15.24
CA GLU A 82 -3.05 6.81 -15.94
C GLU A 82 -4.23 6.99 -14.97
N GLU A 83 -4.51 6.01 -14.10
CA GLU A 83 -5.62 6.06 -13.15
C GLU A 83 -5.44 7.17 -12.11
N THR A 84 -4.22 7.36 -11.62
CA THR A 84 -3.90 8.40 -10.62
C THR A 84 -3.63 9.76 -11.23
N LYS A 85 -3.65 9.89 -12.57
CA LYS A 85 -3.27 11.10 -13.30
C LYS A 85 -1.88 11.62 -12.93
N LEU A 86 -0.96 10.71 -12.65
CA LEU A 86 0.44 11.07 -12.46
C LEU A 86 1.03 11.39 -13.83
N SER A 87 1.70 12.53 -13.98
CA SER A 87 2.33 12.92 -15.23
C SER A 87 3.54 12.04 -15.49
N PHE A 88 3.62 11.40 -16.66
CA PHE A 88 4.76 10.56 -17.02
C PHE A 88 5.02 10.57 -18.53
N GLU A 89 6.26 10.23 -18.90
CA GLU A 89 6.65 9.91 -20.27
C GLU A 89 7.36 8.55 -20.26
N GLY A 90 6.89 7.60 -21.07
CA GLY A 90 7.44 6.26 -21.08
C GLY A 90 6.60 5.27 -21.87
N ASN A 91 6.95 4.00 -21.75
CA ASN A 91 6.24 2.86 -22.31
C ASN A 91 6.35 1.66 -21.36
N GLU A 92 5.85 0.49 -21.75
CA GLU A 92 5.89 -0.69 -20.87
C GLU A 92 7.31 -1.18 -20.55
N ALA A 93 8.33 -0.84 -21.33
CA ALA A 93 9.70 -1.30 -21.09
C ALA A 93 10.49 -0.33 -20.19
N MET A 94 10.20 0.96 -20.25
CA MET A 94 10.91 2.00 -19.50
C MET A 94 10.05 3.22 -19.22
N ILE A 95 10.32 3.88 -18.09
CA ILE A 95 9.81 5.21 -17.76
C ILE A 95 10.95 6.21 -17.92
N LYS A 96 10.73 7.20 -18.79
CA LYS A 96 11.69 8.26 -19.06
C LYS A 96 11.53 9.40 -18.05
N HIS A 97 10.29 9.85 -17.84
CA HIS A 97 9.97 10.93 -16.93
C HIS A 97 8.79 10.59 -16.02
N ILE A 98 8.83 11.07 -14.78
CA ILE A 98 7.69 11.12 -13.86
C ILE A 98 7.67 12.51 -13.25
N GLU A 99 6.52 13.19 -13.32
CA GLU A 99 6.34 14.59 -12.87
C GLU A 99 7.41 15.55 -13.43
N GLY A 100 7.85 15.29 -14.68
CA GLY A 100 8.85 16.10 -15.37
C GLY A 100 10.31 15.87 -14.95
N PHE A 101 10.62 14.92 -14.06
CA PHE A 101 11.99 14.58 -13.66
C PHE A 101 12.55 13.37 -14.43
N PRO A 102 13.87 13.29 -14.71
CA PRO A 102 14.89 14.31 -14.43
C PRO A 102 14.81 15.56 -15.35
N GLY A 103 13.95 15.54 -16.36
CA GLY A 103 13.70 16.66 -17.26
C GLY A 103 14.95 16.94 -18.09
N LYS A 104 15.44 18.18 -18.07
CA LYS A 104 16.66 18.56 -18.81
C LYS A 104 17.97 18.06 -18.19
N PHE A 105 17.92 17.44 -17.01
CA PHE A 105 19.10 17.03 -16.24
C PHE A 105 19.35 15.52 -16.34
N GLU A 106 19.19 14.91 -17.51
CA GLU A 106 19.46 13.47 -17.72
C GLU A 106 20.93 13.11 -17.50
N THR A 107 21.84 14.08 -17.52
CA THR A 107 23.27 13.90 -17.26
C THR A 107 23.84 15.05 -16.44
N ILE A 108 24.73 14.73 -15.50
CA ILE A 108 25.50 15.67 -14.69
C ILE A 108 26.98 15.44 -14.98
N GLU A 109 27.65 16.43 -15.55
CA GLU A 109 29.10 16.37 -15.77
C GLU A 109 29.85 16.55 -14.45
N LEU A 110 30.83 15.69 -14.17
CA LEU A 110 31.70 15.78 -12.99
C LEU A 110 33.10 16.31 -13.34
N GLY A 111 33.43 16.41 -14.63
CA GLY A 111 34.70 16.89 -15.15
C GLY A 111 35.44 15.82 -15.95
N GLY A 112 36.22 16.25 -16.95
CA GLY A 112 36.93 15.31 -17.82
C GLY A 112 35.96 14.43 -18.62
N GLN A 113 36.04 13.11 -18.45
CA GLN A 113 35.12 12.14 -19.03
C GLN A 113 34.10 11.60 -18.01
N ASP A 114 34.14 12.08 -16.77
CA ASP A 114 33.30 11.57 -15.69
C ASP A 114 31.94 12.28 -15.70
N TYR A 115 30.86 11.49 -15.59
CA TYR A 115 29.50 12.02 -15.55
C TYR A 115 28.58 11.09 -14.76
N ARG A 116 27.42 11.60 -14.36
CA ARG A 116 26.32 10.82 -13.81
C ARG A 116 25.15 10.85 -14.75
N SER A 117 24.63 9.69 -15.13
CA SER A 117 23.36 9.58 -15.84
C SER A 117 22.23 9.45 -14.83
N LEU A 118 21.16 10.22 -15.01
CA LEU A 118 19.96 10.16 -14.19
C LEU A 118 18.84 9.43 -14.91
N GLY A 119 18.11 8.59 -14.19
CA GLY A 119 16.99 7.84 -14.74
C GLY A 119 16.10 7.25 -13.67
N TRP A 120 14.93 6.76 -14.09
CA TRP A 120 13.99 6.11 -13.19
C TRP A 120 14.31 4.63 -13.01
N CYS A 121 14.47 4.23 -11.77
CA CYS A 121 14.67 2.86 -11.36
C CYS A 121 13.42 2.35 -10.66
N TYR A 122 13.13 1.06 -10.82
CA TYR A 122 12.02 0.41 -10.14
C TYR A 122 12.54 -0.74 -9.27
N GLU A 123 11.87 -0.94 -8.15
CA GLU A 123 12.14 -2.00 -7.20
C GLU A 123 10.84 -2.72 -6.85
N ILE A 124 10.96 -4.03 -6.60
CA ILE A 124 9.87 -4.85 -6.07
C ILE A 124 10.33 -5.41 -4.74
N ASN A 125 9.61 -5.08 -3.67
CA ASN A 125 9.95 -5.48 -2.31
C ASN A 125 11.40 -5.10 -1.92
N GLY A 126 11.84 -3.90 -2.32
CA GLY A 126 13.19 -3.37 -2.05
C GLY A 126 14.31 -4.05 -2.85
N LYS A 127 13.97 -4.77 -3.93
CA LYS A 127 14.95 -5.40 -4.83
C LYS A 127 14.74 -4.90 -6.25
N GLN A 128 15.82 -4.43 -6.87
CA GLN A 128 15.83 -4.06 -8.28
C GLN A 128 16.00 -5.31 -9.16
N PRO A 129 15.04 -5.64 -10.03
CA PRO A 129 15.21 -6.76 -10.96
C PRO A 129 16.24 -6.43 -12.06
N PRO A 130 16.98 -7.44 -12.58
CA PRO A 130 17.96 -7.24 -13.65
C PRO A 130 17.34 -7.18 -15.07
N LEU A 131 16.01 -7.05 -15.15
CA LEU A 131 15.25 -7.09 -16.39
C LEU A 131 14.45 -5.80 -16.55
N TYR A 132 14.06 -5.50 -17.79
CA TYR A 132 13.10 -4.43 -18.06
C TYR A 132 11.72 -4.77 -17.47
N MET A 133 10.98 -3.75 -17.05
CA MET A 133 9.72 -3.91 -16.33
C MET A 133 8.62 -4.58 -17.17
N ASN A 134 8.72 -4.60 -18.50
CA ASN A 134 7.84 -5.37 -19.38
C ASN A 134 8.07 -6.90 -19.33
N LYS A 135 9.17 -7.35 -18.71
CA LYS A 135 9.52 -8.77 -18.55
C LYS A 135 9.39 -9.28 -17.11
N VAL A 136 9.05 -8.40 -16.18
CA VAL A 136 8.88 -8.73 -14.77
C VAL A 136 7.41 -8.72 -14.42
N TYR A 137 7.01 -9.65 -13.55
CA TYR A 137 5.63 -9.84 -13.10
C TYR A 137 5.60 -9.87 -11.57
N PHE A 138 4.55 -9.29 -11.00
CA PHE A 138 4.30 -9.39 -9.56
C PHE A 138 4.03 -10.85 -9.19
N GLN A 139 4.59 -11.29 -8.07
CA GLN A 139 4.41 -12.65 -7.56
C GLN A 139 3.24 -12.72 -6.57
N SER A 140 2.87 -11.58 -5.98
CA SER A 140 1.83 -11.49 -4.97
C SER A 140 1.08 -10.16 -5.05
N GLN A 141 -0.20 -10.17 -4.66
CA GLN A 141 -0.97 -8.95 -4.41
C GLN A 141 -0.49 -8.17 -3.18
N ASN A 142 0.47 -8.68 -2.42
CA ASN A 142 1.07 -7.96 -1.30
C ASN A 142 2.43 -7.36 -1.66
N ASP A 143 2.86 -7.47 -2.92
CA ASP A 143 4.13 -6.89 -3.36
C ASP A 143 4.11 -5.36 -3.26
N HIS A 144 5.28 -4.79 -3.08
CA HIS A 144 5.51 -3.35 -3.01
C HIS A 144 6.34 -2.89 -4.20
N LEU A 145 5.79 -2.02 -5.04
CA LEU A 145 6.47 -1.37 -6.16
C LEU A 145 7.00 0.00 -5.73
N THR A 146 8.30 0.23 -5.87
CA THR A 146 8.92 1.54 -5.63
C THR A 146 9.51 2.04 -6.93
N TRP A 147 9.15 3.25 -7.34
CA TRP A 147 9.87 4.02 -8.34
C TRP A 147 10.76 5.04 -7.66
N VAL A 148 12.03 5.13 -8.06
CA VAL A 148 12.98 6.09 -7.50
C VAL A 148 13.78 6.73 -8.61
N LEU A 149 13.94 8.06 -8.54
CA LEU A 149 14.89 8.73 -9.41
C LEU A 149 16.31 8.37 -8.93
N GLY A 150 16.98 7.55 -9.73
CA GLY A 150 18.32 7.05 -9.46
C GLY A 150 19.36 7.70 -10.36
N GLN A 151 20.62 7.58 -9.95
CA GLN A 151 21.77 7.89 -10.78
C GLN A 151 22.59 6.64 -11.07
N ALA A 152 23.36 6.66 -12.16
CA ALA A 152 24.49 5.78 -12.40
C ALA A 152 25.71 6.66 -12.70
N SER A 153 26.84 6.36 -12.09
CA SER A 153 28.07 7.13 -12.23
C SER A 153 28.98 6.47 -13.26
N TYR A 154 29.54 7.23 -14.19
CA TYR A 154 30.61 6.80 -15.08
C TYR A 154 31.89 7.51 -14.64
N ILE A 155 32.78 6.77 -13.99
CA ILE A 155 34.00 7.29 -13.35
C ILE A 155 35.19 6.50 -13.89
N GLU A 156 36.20 7.20 -14.41
CA GLU A 156 37.44 6.58 -14.93
C GLU A 156 37.18 5.46 -15.95
N GLY A 157 36.16 5.64 -16.81
CA GLY A 157 35.80 4.66 -17.83
C GLY A 157 34.88 3.52 -17.36
N ASN A 158 34.46 3.52 -16.09
CA ASN A 158 33.68 2.44 -15.50
C ASN A 158 32.34 2.93 -14.97
N TRP A 159 31.29 2.13 -15.18
CA TRP A 159 29.99 2.38 -14.61
C TRP A 159 29.90 1.86 -13.16
N THR A 160 29.47 2.71 -12.24
CA THR A 160 29.31 2.44 -10.81
C THR A 160 27.99 3.02 -10.28
N GLU A 161 27.65 2.69 -9.02
CA GLU A 161 26.54 3.32 -8.28
C GLU A 161 25.15 3.24 -8.94
N TYR A 162 24.89 2.19 -9.73
CA TYR A 162 23.62 2.01 -10.44
C TYR A 162 22.40 2.18 -9.54
N CYS A 163 21.47 3.02 -9.99
CA CYS A 163 20.20 3.30 -9.33
C CYS A 163 20.33 3.82 -7.89
N THR A 164 21.43 4.51 -7.58
CA THR A 164 21.55 5.18 -6.28
C THR A 164 20.56 6.35 -6.21
N PRO A 165 19.67 6.42 -5.20
CA PRO A 165 18.65 7.45 -5.14
C PRO A 165 19.23 8.87 -5.12
N VAL A 166 18.71 9.73 -6.00
CA VAL A 166 19.19 11.10 -6.19
C VAL A 166 19.02 11.98 -4.94
N HIS A 167 17.97 11.74 -4.13
CA HIS A 167 17.74 12.47 -2.88
C HIS A 167 18.84 12.30 -1.82
N ARG A 168 19.83 11.42 -2.05
CA ARG A 168 21.01 11.29 -1.18
C ARG A 168 22.09 12.33 -1.46
N PHE A 169 22.05 13.01 -2.61
CA PHE A 169 23.11 13.92 -3.07
C PHE A 169 22.70 15.41 -3.03
N ASN A 170 21.46 15.74 -2.66
CA ASN A 170 20.95 17.10 -2.50
C ASN A 170 21.32 18.05 -3.66
N TYR A 171 21.00 17.67 -4.91
CA TYR A 171 21.23 18.56 -6.05
C TYR A 171 20.32 19.79 -6.01
N SER A 172 20.92 20.98 -5.89
CA SER A 172 20.22 22.27 -5.78
C SER A 172 19.34 22.62 -7.00
N PHE A 173 19.62 22.04 -8.16
CA PHE A 173 18.82 22.26 -9.37
C PHE A 173 17.50 21.46 -9.40
N PHE A 174 17.36 20.43 -8.57
CA PHE A 174 16.07 19.75 -8.36
C PHE A 174 15.29 20.36 -7.20
N CYS A 175 15.99 20.76 -6.16
CA CYS A 175 15.39 21.10 -4.87
C CYS A 175 15.84 22.51 -4.52
N LYS A 176 14.94 23.48 -4.74
CA LYS A 176 15.09 24.79 -4.13
C LYS A 176 14.75 24.63 -2.65
N GLU A 177 15.67 25.06 -1.79
CA GLU A 177 15.41 25.20 -0.35
C GLU A 177 14.22 26.14 -0.08
#